data_AF-W4MC26-F1
#
_entry.id   AF-W4MC26-F1
#
_cell.length_a   1.000
_cell.length_b   1.000
_cell.length_c   1.000
_cell.angle_alpha   90.00
_cell.angle_beta   90.00
_cell.angle_gamma   90.00
#
_symmetry.space_group_name_H-M   'P 1'
#
loop_
_entity.id
_entity.type
_entity.pdbx_description
1 polymer ?
#
loop_
_entity_poly.entity_id
_entity_poly.type
_entity_poly.pdbx_seq_one_letter_code
_entity_poly.pdbx_strand_id
1 'polypeptide(L)' 'MGKLIMSELQTIEQRLAEVERELAELKRCLPLKTDEKSWVEKIAGTFEDDPEFDEIVRLGREFRQSVE' A
#
# COMPACT_ATOMS: atom_id res chain seq x y z
N MET A 1 32.38 -27.43 18.44
CA MET A 1 31.68 -27.07 17.18
C MET A 1 30.16 -27.14 17.33
N GLY A 2 29.57 -28.24 17.82
CA GLY A 2 28.09 -28.36 17.96
C GLY A 2 27.39 -27.35 18.88
N LYS A 3 28.07 -26.85 19.92
CA LYS A 3 27.51 -25.82 20.83
C LYS A 3 27.31 -24.45 20.16
N LEU A 4 28.17 -24.10 19.20
CA LEU A 4 28.10 -22.83 18.47
C LEU A 4 26.94 -22.84 17.45
N ILE A 5 26.78 -23.95 16.75
CA ILE A 5 25.67 -24.16 15.80
C ILE A 5 24.32 -24.16 16.52
N MET A 6 24.24 -24.77 17.71
CA MET A 6 23.02 -24.74 18.53
C MET A 6 22.65 -23.31 18.96
N SER A 7 23.64 -22.49 19.36
CA SER A 7 23.38 -21.09 19.73
C SER A 7 23.00 -20.21 18.54
N GLU A 8 23.57 -20.46 17.37
CA GLU A 8 23.21 -19.75 16.13
C GLU A 8 21.79 -20.11 15.70
N LEU A 9 21.41 -21.39 15.76
CA LEU A 9 20.05 -21.84 15.48
C LEU A 9 19.04 -21.21 16.44
N GLN A 10 19.32 -21.21 17.75
CA GLN A 10 18.47 -20.55 18.75
C GLN A 10 18.31 -19.05 18.48
N THR A 11 19.38 -18.38 18.02
CA THR A 11 19.33 -16.96 17.65
C THR A 11 18.46 -16.73 16.41
N ILE A 12 18.52 -17.63 15.43
CA ILE A 12 17.70 -17.57 14.22
C ILE A 12 16.22 -17.78 14.56
N GLU A 13 15.89 -18.81 15.32
CA GLU A 13 14.51 -19.10 15.72
C GLU A 13 13.90 -17.94 16.52
N GLN A 14 14.67 -17.34 17.42
CA GLN A 14 14.21 -16.18 18.19
C GLN A 14 13.90 -14.98 17.30
N ARG A 15 14.77 -14.70 16.32
CA ARG A 15 14.57 -13.61 15.35
C ARG A 15 13.39 -13.90 14.42
N LEU A 16 13.21 -15.16 14.02
CA LEU A 16 12.09 -15.57 13.17
C LEU A 16 10.76 -15.40 13.91
N ALA A 17 10.68 -15.83 15.17
CA ALA A 17 9.49 -15.67 15.99
C ALA A 17 9.11 -14.19 16.21
N GLU A 18 10.11 -13.32 16.34
CA GLU A 18 9.91 -11.87 16.44
C GLU A 18 9.34 -11.29 15.14
N VAL A 19 9.90 -11.67 13.99
CA VAL A 19 9.41 -11.27 12.65
C VAL A 19 7.98 -11.77 12.41
N GLU A 20 7.69 -13.03 12.76
CA GLU A 20 6.36 -13.61 12.60
C GLU A 20 5.30 -12.90 13.46
N ARG A 21 5.67 -12.54 14.70
CA ARG A 21 4.81 -11.75 15.60
C ARG A 21 4.52 -10.38 15.01
N GLU A 22 5.55 -9.64 14.58
CA GLU A 22 5.39 -8.31 13.98
C GLU A 22 4.59 -8.35 12.67
N LEU A 23 4.82 -9.37 11.85
CA LEU A 23 4.04 -9.59 10.63
C LEU A 23 2.56 -9.85 10.93
N ALA A 24 2.26 -10.63 11.96
CA ALA A 24 0.89 -10.88 12.39
C ALA A 24 0.20 -9.60 12.89
N GLU A 25 0.93 -8.73 13.59
CA GLU A 25 0.44 -7.42 14.01
C GLU A 25 0.19 -6.49 12.83
N LEU A 26 1.13 -6.42 11.88
CA LEU A 26 0.97 -5.63 10.66
C LEU A 26 -0.25 -6.08 9.85
N LYS A 27 -0.45 -7.40 9.71
CA LYS A 27 -1.61 -7.96 9.01
C LYS A 27 -2.93 -7.64 9.70
N ARG A 28 -2.95 -7.46 11.03
CA ARG A 28 -4.14 -7.02 11.78
C ARG A 28 -4.46 -5.54 11.58
N CYS A 29 -3.44 -4.71 11.35
CA CYS A 29 -3.59 -3.29 11.07
C CYS A 29 -4.05 -3.02 9.63
N LEU A 30 -3.86 -3.97 8.71
CA LEU A 30 -4.44 -3.87 7.38
C LEU A 30 -5.98 -3.95 7.51
N PRO A 31 -6.73 -3.06 6.85
CA PRO A 31 -8.17 -3.08 6.91
C PRO A 31 -8.69 -4.46 6.44
N LEU A 32 -9.32 -5.19 7.36
CA LEU A 32 -9.93 -6.51 7.16
C LEU A 32 -11.06 -6.52 6.14
N LYS A 33 -11.45 -5.35 5.65
CA LYS A 33 -12.43 -5.17 4.60
C LYS A 33 -11.73 -4.40 3.48
N THR A 34 -11.44 -5.12 2.41
CA THR A 34 -11.64 -4.54 1.09
C THR A 34 -13.00 -3.85 1.16
N ASP A 35 -12.97 -2.53 1.19
CA ASP A 35 -14.16 -1.74 0.91
C ASP A 35 -14.78 -2.38 -0.34
N GLU A 36 -16.01 -2.88 -0.22
CA GLU A 36 -16.66 -3.58 -1.35
C GLU A 36 -16.74 -2.65 -2.57
N LYS A 37 -16.66 -1.34 -2.31
CA LYS A 37 -16.48 -0.30 -3.30
C LYS A 37 -15.07 -0.33 -3.88
N SER A 38 -15.01 -0.59 -5.18
CA SER A 38 -13.83 -0.36 -6.01
C SER A 38 -13.28 1.05 -5.80
N TRP A 39 -11.97 1.22 -6.00
CA TRP A 39 -11.34 2.54 -5.90
C TRP A 39 -12.02 3.59 -6.79
N VAL A 40 -12.58 3.18 -7.93
CA VAL A 40 -13.34 4.03 -8.86
C VAL A 40 -14.61 4.55 -8.19
N GLU A 41 -15.38 3.69 -7.50
CA GLU A 41 -16.58 4.09 -6.76
C GLU A 41 -16.29 5.03 -5.60
N LYS A 42 -15.04 5.08 -5.11
CA LYS A 42 -14.62 6.02 -4.07
C LYS A 42 -14.32 7.43 -4.60
N ILE A 43 -13.97 7.54 -5.88
CA ILE A 43 -13.55 8.81 -6.48
C ILE A 43 -14.54 9.34 -7.53
N ALA A 44 -15.53 8.52 -7.91
CA ALA A 44 -16.57 8.93 -8.83
C ALA A 44 -17.37 10.10 -8.24
N GLY A 45 -17.50 11.18 -9.01
CA GLY A 45 -18.24 12.39 -8.59
C GLY A 45 -17.43 13.40 -7.78
N THR A 46 -16.16 13.13 -7.43
CA THR A 46 -15.32 14.08 -6.66
C THR A 46 -15.20 15.47 -7.32
N PHE A 47 -15.38 15.55 -8.64
CA PHE A 47 -15.30 16.79 -9.43
C PHE A 47 -16.63 17.17 -10.10
N GLU A 48 -17.77 16.61 -9.69
CA GLU A 48 -19.06 16.80 -10.38
C GLU A 48 -19.48 18.28 -10.50
N ASP A 49 -19.26 19.06 -9.44
CA ASP A 49 -19.62 20.48 -9.37
C ASP A 49 -18.41 21.41 -9.32
N ASP A 50 -17.21 20.92 -9.65
CA ASP A 50 -15.99 21.72 -9.61
C ASP A 50 -15.88 22.60 -10.88
N PRO A 51 -16.01 23.95 -10.77
CA PRO A 51 -15.95 24.84 -11.92
C PRO A 51 -14.57 24.88 -12.59
N GLU A 52 -13.52 24.39 -11.93
CA GLU A 52 -12.15 24.36 -12.44
C GLU A 52 -11.83 23.05 -13.20
N PHE A 53 -12.72 22.05 -13.14
CA PHE A 53 -12.45 20.73 -13.73
C PHE A 53 -12.18 20.78 -15.24
N ASP A 54 -12.94 21.59 -15.97
CA ASP A 54 -12.77 21.77 -17.41
C ASP A 54 -11.37 22.33 -17.75
N GLU A 55 -10.85 23.24 -16.91
CA GLU A 55 -9.54 23.83 -17.08
C GLU A 55 -8.42 22.82 -16.77
N ILE A 56 -8.59 22.00 -15.74
CA ILE A 56 -7.67 20.89 -15.41
C ILE A 56 -7.57 19.91 -16.58
N VAL A 57 -8.71 19.56 -17.19
CA VAL A 57 -8.76 18.66 -18.36
C VAL A 57 -8.06 19.28 -19.57
N ARG A 58 -8.27 20.59 -19.82
CA ARG A 58 -7.61 21.33 -20.91
C ARG A 58 -6.09 21.30 -20.73
N LEU A 59 -5.59 21.71 -19.57
CA LEU A 59 -4.15 21.73 -19.26
C LEU A 59 -3.52 20.34 -19.37
N GLY A 60 -4.19 19.30 -18.86
CA GLY A 60 -3.70 17.94 -18.95
C GLY A 60 -3.60 17.41 -20.39
N ARG A 61 -4.52 17.84 -21.27
CA ARG A 61 -4.46 17.49 -22.71
C ARG A 61 -3.28 18.19 -23.40
N GLU A 62 -3.12 19.49 -23.18
CA GLU A 62 -2.03 20.27 -23.75
C GLU A 62 -0.66 19.71 -23.35
N PHE A 63 -0.51 19.34 -22.08
CA PHE A 63 0.71 18.70 -21.60
C PHE A 63 1.00 17.39 -22.35
N ARG A 64 0.03 16.47 -22.46
CA ARG A 64 0.23 15.19 -23.18
C ARG A 64 0.56 15.39 -24.66
N GLN A 65 -0.06 16.37 -25.31
CA GLN A 65 0.22 16.71 -26.69
C GLN A 65 1.59 17.38 -26.89
N SER A 66 2.15 17.99 -25.84
CA SER A 66 3.48 18.62 -25.90
C SER A 66 4.65 17.65 -25.72
N VAL A 67 4.38 16.44 -25.23
CA VAL A 67 5.41 15.41 -24.96
C VAL A 67 5.37 14.24 -25.97
N GLU A 68 4.47 14.28 -26.95
CA GLU A 68 4.52 13.47 -28.18
C GLU A 68 5.45 14.12 -29.22
#